data_AF-A0A374BPS3-F1
#
_entry.id   AF-A0A374BPS3-F1
#
_cell.length_a   1.000
_cell.length_b   1.000
_cell.length_c   1.000
_cell.angle_alpha   90.00
_cell.angle_beta   90.00
_cell.angle_gamma   90.00
#
_symmetry.space_group_name_H-M   'P 1'
#
loop_
_entity.id
_entity.type
_entity.pdbx_description
1 polymer ?
#
loop_
_entity_poly.entity_id
_entity_poly.type
_entity_poly.pdbx_seq_one_letter_code
_entity_poly.pdbx_strand_id
1 'polypeptide(L)' 'MDNNTKITMLTIKEAAALVEGLTEYRVRQMCINNQIPHIMAGKKYLINRDKFLSYLRGETV' A
#
# COMPACT_ATOMS: atom_id res chain seq x y z
N MET A 1 8.59 22.80 1.78
CA MET A 1 7.27 22.99 1.13
C MET A 1 6.69 21.61 1.10
N ASP A 2 6.11 21.14 2.21
CA ASP A 2 5.74 19.73 2.31
C ASP A 2 4.33 19.65 2.85
N ASN A 3 3.39 19.46 1.92
CA ASN A 3 1.96 19.26 2.15
C ASN A 3 1.72 17.92 2.88
N ASN A 4 2.26 17.77 4.09
CA ASN A 4 2.33 16.51 4.86
C ASN A 4 1.00 16.08 5.51
N THR A 5 -0.13 16.59 5.03
CA THR A 5 -1.47 16.23 5.50
C THR A 5 -2.32 15.57 4.43
N LYS A 6 -1.81 15.39 3.21
CA LYS A 6 -2.58 14.76 2.14
C LYS A 6 -2.43 13.24 2.21
N ILE A 7 -3.49 12.59 2.68
CA ILE A 7 -3.63 11.13 2.63
C ILE A 7 -3.53 10.68 1.17
N THR A 8 -2.48 9.94 0.84
CA THR A 8 -2.27 9.37 -0.49
C THR A 8 -2.63 7.89 -0.48
N MET A 9 -3.70 7.56 -1.20
CA MET A 9 -4.16 6.19 -1.37
C MET A 9 -3.71 5.67 -2.74
N LEU A 10 -3.21 4.45 -2.75
CA LEU A 10 -2.68 3.78 -3.94
C LEU A 10 -3.50 2.55 -4.25
N THR A 11 -3.74 2.31 -5.52
CA THR A 11 -4.22 1.01 -5.98
C THR A 11 -3.12 -0.04 -5.89
N ILE A 12 -3.49 -1.32 -5.98
CA ILE A 12 -2.52 -2.43 -6.02
C ILE A 12 -1.45 -2.23 -7.10
N LYS A 13 -1.84 -1.71 -8.27
CA LYS A 13 -0.92 -1.48 -9.40
C LYS A 13 0.12 -0.41 -9.08
N GLU A 14 -0.34 0.71 -8.53
CA GLU A 14 0.53 1.83 -8.15
C GLU A 14 1.45 1.42 -7.00
N ALA A 15 0.93 0.70 -6.00
CA ALA A 15 1.72 0.19 -4.89
C ALA A 15 2.81 -0.81 -5.34
N ALA A 16 2.51 -1.69 -6.29
CA ALA A 16 3.51 -2.58 -6.88
C ALA A 16 4.56 -1.79 -7.68
N ALA A 17 4.14 -0.79 -8.46
CA ALA A 17 5.05 0.04 -9.24
C ALA A 17 6.00 0.91 -8.38
N LEU A 18 5.68 1.15 -7.10
CA LEU A 18 6.56 1.88 -6.19
C LEU A 18 7.80 1.09 -5.75
N VAL A 19 7.77 -0.25 -5.88
CA VAL A 19 8.82 -1.12 -5.33
C VAL A 19 9.30 -2.05 -6.44
N GLU A 20 10.52 -1.82 -6.89
CA GLU A 20 11.14 -2.67 -7.90
C GLU A 20 11.23 -4.12 -7.40
N GLY A 21 10.75 -5.07 -8.21
CA GLY A 21 10.70 -6.49 -7.87
C GLY A 21 9.44 -6.94 -7.11
N LEU A 22 8.52 -6.04 -6.77
CA LEU A 22 7.26 -6.40 -6.11
C LEU A 22 6.12 -6.57 -7.12
N THR A 23 5.52 -7.76 -7.16
CA THR A 23 4.41 -8.05 -8.08
C THR A 23 3.07 -7.56 -7.55
N GLU A 24 2.16 -7.17 -8.44
CA GLU A 24 0.76 -6.86 -8.10
C GLU A 24 0.09 -8.00 -7.32
N TYR A 25 0.42 -9.24 -7.68
CA TYR A 25 -0.10 -10.43 -6.99
C TYR A 25 0.34 -10.46 -5.53
N ARG A 26 1.62 -10.20 -5.25
CA ARG A 26 2.12 -10.17 -3.87
C ARG A 26 1.43 -9.08 -3.05
N VAL A 27 1.30 -7.88 -3.59
CA VAL A 27 0.58 -6.77 -2.92
C VAL A 27 -0.88 -7.14 -2.64
N ARG A 28 -1.56 -7.78 -3.59
CA ARG A 28 -2.93 -8.28 -3.39
C ARG A 28 -2.99 -9.31 -2.26
N GLN A 29 -2.06 -10.26 -2.22
CA GLN A 29 -1.99 -11.26 -1.15
C GLN A 29 -1.76 -10.60 0.22
N MET A 30 -0.94 -9.53 0.28
CA MET A 30 -0.75 -8.77 1.52
C MET A 30 -2.04 -8.11 2.00
N CYS A 31 -2.87 -7.58 1.10
CA CYS A 31 -4.20 -7.09 1.47
C CYS A 31 -5.11 -8.22 1.96
N ILE A 32 -5.24 -9.31 1.20
CA ILE A 32 -6.12 -10.44 1.54
C ILE A 32 -5.75 -11.06 2.89
N ASN A 33 -4.46 -11.18 3.17
CA ASN A 33 -3.94 -11.73 4.42
C ASN A 33 -3.90 -10.68 5.56
N ASN A 34 -4.47 -9.50 5.37
CA ASN A 34 -4.48 -8.38 6.32
C ASN A 34 -3.08 -7.97 6.84
N GLN A 35 -2.04 -8.17 6.02
CA GLN A 35 -0.66 -7.82 6.39
C GLN A 35 -0.42 -6.30 6.33
N ILE A 36 -1.15 -5.60 5.47
CA ILE A 36 -1.04 -4.15 5.28
C ILE A 36 -2.39 -3.45 5.46
N PRO A 37 -2.42 -2.25 6.07
CA PRO A 37 -3.64 -1.45 6.15
C PRO A 37 -4.17 -1.10 4.76
N HIS A 38 -5.42 -1.45 4.50
CA HIS A 38 -6.09 -1.19 3.23
C HIS A 38 -7.58 -0.97 3.44
N ILE A 39 -8.22 -0.32 2.48
CA ILE A 39 -9.67 -0.20 2.41
C ILE A 39 -10.15 -0.74 1.07
N MET A 40 -11.37 -1.26 1.03
CA MET A 40 -12.04 -1.61 -0.22
C MET A 40 -12.93 -0.47 -0.70
N ALA A 41 -12.74 -0.08 -1.96
CA ALA A 41 -13.62 0.83 -2.70
C ALA A 41 -14.28 0.02 -3.82
N GLY A 42 -15.44 -0.58 -3.52
CA GLY A 42 -16.11 -1.53 -4.39
C GLY A 42 -15.25 -2.77 -4.64
N LYS A 43 -14.78 -2.97 -5.88
CA LYS A 43 -13.91 -4.09 -6.26
C LYS A 43 -12.40 -3.78 -6.14
N LYS A 44 -12.04 -2.53 -5.83
CA LYS A 44 -10.64 -2.09 -5.76
C LYS A 44 -10.13 -2.04 -4.32
N TYR A 45 -8.86 -2.36 -4.15
CA TYR A 45 -8.12 -2.13 -2.92
C TYR A 45 -7.41 -0.79 -3.01
N LEU A 46 -7.54 0.02 -1.96
CA LEU A 46 -6.82 1.26 -1.77
C LEU A 46 -5.92 1.10 -0.54
N ILE A 47 -4.64 1.36 -0.73
CA ILE A 47 -3.57 1.15 0.24
C ILE A 47 -3.00 2.52 0.61
N ASN A 48 -2.84 2.79 1.90
CA ASN A 48 -2.17 4.02 2.33
C ASN A 48 -0.67 3.92 2.01
N ARG A 49 -0.14 4.89 1.25
CA ARG A 49 1.25 4.91 0.80
C ARG A 49 2.25 4.84 1.95
N ASP A 50 2.07 5.65 2.97
CA ASP A 50 3.05 5.81 4.05
C ASP A 50 3.09 4.57 4.94
N LYS A 51 1.93 4.00 5.26
CA LYS A 51 1.84 2.73 5.99
C LYS A 51 2.42 1.57 5.21
N PHE A 52 2.20 1.52 3.89
CA PHE A 52 2.77 0.50 3.04
C PHE A 52 4.31 0.56 3.00
N LEU A 53 4.88 1.76 2.84
CA LEU A 53 6.33 1.95 2.86
C LEU A 53 6.94 1.64 4.23
N SER A 54 6.29 2.05 5.32
CA SER A 54 6.73 1.75 6.70
C SER A 54 6.79 0.24 6.93
N TYR A 55 5.74 -0.49 6.51
CA TYR A 55 5.69 -1.95 6.59
C TYR A 55 6.86 -2.61 5.84
N LEU A 56 7.15 -2.16 4.61
CA LEU A 56 8.23 -2.74 3.79
C LEU A 56 9.63 -2.45 4.35
N ARG A 57 9.80 -1.36 5.10
CA ARG A 57 11.05 -1.04 5.81
C ARG A 57 11.26 -1.88 7.07
N GLY A 58 10.25 -2.67 7.48
CA GLY A 58 10.28 -3.40 8.75
C GLY A 58 9.98 -2.53 9.96
N GLU A 59 9.59 -1.27 9.76
CA GLU A 59 9.10 -0.36 10.79
C GLU A 59 7.67 -0.77 11.15
N THR A 60 7.56 -1.88 11.88
CA THR A 60 6.29 -2.36 12.41
C THR A 60 5.89 -1.50 13.61
N VAL A 61 4.68 -0.93 13.54
CA VAL A 61 3.96 -0.34 14.66
C VAL A 61 3.04 -1.39 15.25
#